data_AF-V5NMF7-F1
#
_entry.id   AF-V5NMF7-F1
#
_cell.length_a   1.000
_cell.length_b   1.000
_cell.length_c   1.000
_cell.angle_alpha   90.00
_cell.angle_beta   90.00
_cell.angle_gamma   90.00
#
_symmetry.space_group_name_H-M   'P 1'
#
loop_
_entity.id
_entity.type
_entity.pdbx_description
1 polymer ?
#
loop_
_entity_poly.entity_id
_entity_poly.type
_entity_poly.pdbx_seq_one_letter_code
_entity_poly.pdbx_strand_id
1 'polypeptide(L)'
;MEQHKKSLENLDISDVQNISKDISGAALEELSLKNLDKNLQILREIGVAEICKATKIASKNIHSILEKRYESLSRVHARGFIQILEREYKIDLSAWMKEFDKVCVFKEGVGEEKNQETNPEETAKKPLKVELDYSINQANTSLSKKSSKWKPFILVLGVVVIILVVVIIQNSSSLKEERGQESAIKSGTKKNSFNEANLTEENKPEPMPKPKEKPKEHDKQGKEAIKEDPNTIYIIPKKDIWVEVIDLDEKKNSFQKVFKKNYSLETKNHRLLLRFGHGHLSLKNNHQEQDYNDSKTRRFLYEPNKGLTLINEAQYKELQR
;
A
#
# COMPACT_ATOMS: atom_id res chain seq x y z
N MET A 1 -38.87 -1.32 29.21
CA MET A 1 -37.79 -2.09 28.54
C MET A 1 -36.47 -1.67 29.17
N GLU A 2 -35.99 -2.40 30.18
CA GLU A 2 -34.99 -1.84 31.11
C GLU A 2 -34.06 -2.92 31.70
N GLN A 3 -33.52 -3.79 30.84
CA GLN A 3 -32.60 -4.88 31.25
C GLN A 3 -31.20 -4.82 30.60
N HIS A 4 -30.94 -3.90 29.67
CA HIS A 4 -29.64 -3.76 28.99
C HIS A 4 -28.78 -2.59 29.53
N LYS A 5 -28.75 -2.40 30.87
CA LYS A 5 -27.94 -1.34 31.50
C LYS A 5 -27.29 -1.74 32.84
N LYS A 6 -27.04 -3.03 33.09
CA LYS A 6 -26.50 -3.48 34.39
C LYS A 6 -25.52 -4.68 34.34
N SER A 7 -24.69 -4.74 33.30
CA SER A 7 -23.67 -5.79 33.12
C SER A 7 -22.31 -5.24 32.65
N LEU A 8 -22.01 -3.98 32.99
CA LEU A 8 -20.83 -3.24 32.51
C LEU A 8 -20.04 -2.56 33.64
N GLU A 9 -20.30 -2.97 34.89
CA GLU A 9 -19.80 -2.31 36.11
C GLU A 9 -19.07 -3.30 37.06
N ASN A 10 -18.91 -4.57 36.65
CA ASN A 10 -18.13 -5.60 37.34
C ASN A 10 -17.17 -6.26 36.34
N LEU A 11 -16.11 -5.54 35.97
CA LEU A 11 -14.84 -6.17 35.59
C LEU A 11 -13.81 -5.68 36.60
N ASP A 12 -13.23 -6.60 37.37
CA ASP A 12 -12.23 -6.24 38.38
C ASP A 12 -10.94 -5.77 37.70
N ILE A 13 -10.35 -4.69 38.22
CA ILE A 13 -9.13 -4.05 37.69
C ILE A 13 -7.95 -4.25 38.68
N SER A 14 -8.19 -4.87 39.84
CA SER A 14 -7.20 -4.97 40.93
C SER A 14 -6.10 -6.03 40.73
N ASP A 15 -6.33 -7.11 39.98
CA ASP A 15 -5.36 -8.19 39.77
C ASP A 15 -4.12 -7.81 38.92
N VAL A 16 -4.10 -6.62 38.31
CA VAL A 16 -3.08 -6.23 37.31
C VAL A 16 -1.74 -5.79 37.94
N GLN A 17 -1.59 -5.79 39.28
CA GLN A 17 -0.43 -5.19 39.96
C GLN A 17 0.53 -6.15 40.69
N ASN A 18 0.42 -7.48 40.56
CA ASN A 18 1.35 -8.37 41.29
C ASN A 18 1.73 -9.71 40.63
N ILE A 19 2.18 -9.71 39.37
CA ILE A 19 2.93 -10.83 38.77
C ILE A 19 4.23 -10.30 38.14
N SER A 20 5.29 -10.18 38.95
CA SER A 20 6.62 -9.69 38.53
C SER A 20 7.74 -10.67 38.89
N LYS A 21 7.72 -11.84 38.23
CA LYS A 21 8.86 -12.67 37.78
C LYS A 21 8.34 -13.99 37.22
N ASP A 22 9.12 -14.57 36.30
CA ASP A 22 9.00 -15.94 35.78
C ASP A 22 7.63 -16.38 35.20
N ILE A 23 6.91 -15.45 34.55
CA ILE A 23 6.00 -15.85 33.46
C ILE A 23 6.88 -16.39 32.31
N SER A 24 6.72 -17.67 31.97
CA SER A 24 7.48 -18.27 30.88
C SER A 24 7.11 -17.63 29.52
N GLY A 25 8.07 -17.53 28.61
CA GLY A 25 7.86 -16.86 27.31
C GLY A 25 6.70 -17.45 26.49
N ALA A 26 6.45 -18.76 26.64
CA ALA A 26 5.32 -19.44 26.01
C ALA A 26 3.96 -18.97 26.56
N ALA A 27 3.82 -18.78 27.88
CA ALA A 27 2.58 -18.29 28.48
C ALA A 27 2.29 -16.83 28.09
N LEU A 28 3.33 -16.00 27.96
CA LEU A 28 3.22 -14.64 27.46
C LEU A 28 2.79 -14.60 25.97
N GLU A 29 3.33 -15.51 25.15
CA GLU A 29 2.94 -15.65 23.74
C GLU A 29 1.49 -16.15 23.58
N GLU A 30 1.07 -17.14 24.38
CA GLU A 30 -0.31 -17.65 24.40
C GLU A 30 -1.33 -16.56 24.76
N LEU A 31 -1.03 -15.74 25.78
CA LEU A 31 -1.85 -14.57 26.14
C LEU A 31 -1.89 -13.53 25.02
N SER A 32 -0.78 -13.30 24.32
CA SER A 32 -0.70 -12.37 23.18
C SER A 32 -1.55 -12.83 21.99
N LEU A 33 -1.57 -14.14 21.70
CA LEU A 33 -2.42 -14.75 20.66
C LEU A 33 -3.91 -14.70 21.04
N LYS A 34 -4.26 -15.04 22.30
CA LYS A 34 -5.64 -14.92 22.81
C LYS A 34 -6.17 -13.49 22.76
N ASN A 35 -5.32 -12.49 23.01
CA ASN A 35 -5.69 -11.08 22.86
C ASN A 35 -5.94 -10.71 21.39
N LEU A 36 -5.07 -11.15 20.48
CA LEU A 36 -5.23 -10.91 19.05
C LEU A 36 -6.53 -11.48 18.50
N ASP A 37 -6.83 -12.76 18.74
CA ASP A 37 -8.00 -13.39 18.15
C ASP A 37 -9.30 -12.76 18.67
N LYS A 38 -9.32 -12.28 19.92
CA LYS A 38 -10.39 -11.42 20.46
C LYS A 38 -10.50 -10.09 19.70
N ASN A 39 -9.38 -9.42 19.42
CA ASN A 39 -9.38 -8.13 18.73
C ASN A 39 -9.75 -8.25 17.24
N LEU A 40 -9.36 -9.36 16.59
CA LEU A 40 -9.84 -9.72 15.24
C LEU A 40 -11.34 -10.02 15.24
N GLN A 41 -11.87 -10.65 16.30
CA GLN A 41 -13.30 -10.90 16.43
C GLN A 41 -14.10 -9.59 16.61
N ILE A 42 -13.61 -8.63 17.39
CA ILE A 42 -14.20 -7.27 17.49
C ILE A 42 -14.26 -6.60 16.10
N LEU A 43 -13.21 -6.71 15.28
CA LEU A 43 -13.23 -6.17 13.91
C LEU A 43 -14.23 -6.92 12.98
N ARG A 44 -14.43 -8.23 13.16
CA ARG A 44 -15.45 -8.99 12.42
C ARG A 44 -16.87 -8.53 12.79
N GLU A 45 -17.12 -8.24 14.06
CA GLU A 45 -18.41 -7.74 14.58
C GLU A 45 -18.71 -6.30 14.13
N ILE A 46 -17.69 -5.46 13.97
CA ILE A 46 -17.83 -4.11 13.38
C ILE A 46 -18.20 -4.17 11.90
N GLY A 47 -17.71 -5.17 11.16
CA GLY A 47 -18.04 -5.39 9.75
C GLY A 47 -17.08 -4.71 8.76
N VAL A 48 -16.86 -5.37 7.62
CA VAL A 48 -15.85 -4.95 6.63
C VAL A 48 -16.22 -3.63 5.94
N ALA A 49 -17.50 -3.36 5.68
CA ALA A 49 -17.94 -2.13 5.00
C ALA A 49 -17.76 -0.89 5.90
N GLU A 50 -18.03 -1.04 7.19
CA GLU A 50 -17.85 -0.04 8.24
C GLU A 50 -16.35 0.28 8.41
N ILE A 51 -15.49 -0.76 8.44
CA ILE A 51 -14.03 -0.58 8.47
C ILE A 51 -13.53 0.11 7.20
N CYS A 52 -14.04 -0.25 6.00
CA CYS A 52 -13.72 0.48 4.75
C CYS A 52 -14.10 1.97 4.86
N LYS A 53 -15.30 2.25 5.38
CA LYS A 53 -15.87 3.59 5.47
C LYS A 53 -15.09 4.48 6.42
N ALA A 54 -14.64 3.96 7.57
CA ALA A 54 -13.80 4.68 8.52
C ALA A 54 -12.36 4.82 8.00
N THR A 55 -11.65 3.69 7.86
CA THR A 55 -10.20 3.65 7.65
C THR A 55 -9.72 3.99 6.22
N LYS A 56 -10.63 3.95 5.23
CA LYS A 56 -10.34 3.99 3.78
C LYS A 56 -9.46 2.83 3.27
N ILE A 57 -9.20 1.81 4.08
CA ILE A 57 -8.58 0.56 3.62
C ILE A 57 -9.58 -0.17 2.72
N ALA A 58 -9.12 -0.70 1.59
CA ALA A 58 -9.98 -1.43 0.66
C ALA A 58 -10.44 -2.77 1.26
N SER A 59 -11.73 -3.11 1.10
CA SER A 59 -12.38 -4.34 1.63
C SER A 59 -11.52 -5.59 1.52
N LYS A 60 -10.95 -5.87 0.33
CA LYS A 60 -10.09 -7.04 0.11
C LYS A 60 -8.91 -7.14 1.08
N ASN A 61 -8.32 -6.01 1.50
CA ASN A 61 -7.17 -5.98 2.42
C ASN A 61 -7.63 -6.15 3.87
N ILE A 62 -8.85 -5.73 4.21
CA ILE A 62 -9.46 -5.99 5.52
C ILE A 62 -9.78 -7.48 5.65
N HIS A 63 -10.39 -8.09 4.63
CA HIS A 63 -10.54 -9.55 4.54
C HIS A 63 -9.19 -10.27 4.74
N SER A 64 -8.14 -9.85 4.04
CA SER A 64 -6.78 -10.40 4.25
C SER A 64 -6.29 -10.35 5.70
N ILE A 65 -6.63 -9.32 6.47
CA ILE A 65 -6.24 -9.18 7.88
C ILE A 65 -7.11 -10.08 8.78
N LEU A 66 -8.44 -10.03 8.61
CA LEU A 66 -9.40 -10.79 9.42
C LEU A 66 -9.32 -12.31 9.19
N GLU A 67 -8.82 -12.73 8.03
CA GLU A 67 -8.65 -14.13 7.62
C GLU A 67 -7.17 -14.57 7.67
N LYS A 68 -6.27 -13.75 8.26
CA LYS A 68 -4.82 -14.03 8.40
C LYS A 68 -4.13 -14.47 7.08
N ARG A 69 -4.57 -13.94 5.92
CA ARG A 69 -4.03 -14.25 4.58
C ARG A 69 -2.73 -13.50 4.29
N TYR A 70 -1.67 -13.82 5.03
CA TYR A 70 -0.40 -13.07 5.03
C TYR A 70 0.21 -12.88 3.64
N GLU A 71 0.12 -13.87 2.75
CA GLU A 71 0.61 -13.84 1.36
C GLU A 71 0.03 -12.70 0.52
N SER A 72 -1.18 -12.25 0.84
CA SER A 72 -1.91 -11.25 0.04
C SER A 72 -1.52 -9.79 0.36
N LEU A 73 -0.62 -9.59 1.32
CA LEU A 73 -0.19 -8.28 1.81
C LEU A 73 1.35 -8.18 1.81
N SER A 74 1.91 -7.11 1.25
CA SER A 74 3.33 -6.82 1.46
C SER A 74 3.58 -6.31 2.88
N ARG A 75 4.76 -6.55 3.44
CA ARG A 75 5.12 -6.12 4.82
C ARG A 75 4.86 -4.63 5.09
N VAL A 76 5.05 -3.78 4.07
CA VAL A 76 4.78 -2.34 4.14
C VAL A 76 3.27 -2.05 4.25
N HIS A 77 2.44 -2.72 3.43
CA HIS A 77 0.98 -2.59 3.49
C HIS A 77 0.41 -3.18 4.79
N ALA A 78 0.87 -4.37 5.18
CA ALA A 78 0.53 -5.01 6.45
C ALA A 78 0.75 -4.06 7.64
N ARG A 79 2.00 -3.59 7.84
CA ARG A 79 2.34 -2.65 8.91
C ARG A 79 1.50 -1.37 8.86
N GLY A 80 1.26 -0.82 7.67
CA GLY A 80 0.44 0.38 7.49
C GLY A 80 -1.03 0.18 7.88
N PHE A 81 -1.66 -0.92 7.44
CA PHE A 81 -3.06 -1.21 7.73
C PHE A 81 -3.28 -1.57 9.20
N ILE A 82 -2.37 -2.35 9.80
CA ILE A 82 -2.40 -2.67 11.23
C ILE A 82 -2.35 -1.38 12.07
N GLN A 83 -1.39 -0.48 11.81
CA GLN A 83 -1.27 0.80 12.52
C GLN A 83 -2.47 1.75 12.31
N ILE A 84 -3.27 1.57 11.26
CA ILE A 84 -4.52 2.31 11.06
C ILE A 84 -5.64 1.68 11.90
N LEU A 85 -5.79 0.35 11.89
CA LEU A 85 -6.80 -0.37 12.68
C LEU A 85 -6.60 -0.19 14.19
N GLU A 86 -5.36 -0.31 14.68
CA GLU A 86 -4.99 -0.07 16.09
C GLU A 86 -5.35 1.38 16.50
N ARG A 87 -5.05 2.36 15.65
CA ARG A 87 -5.35 3.78 15.92
C ARG A 87 -6.84 4.07 15.91
N GLU A 88 -7.59 3.50 14.97
CA GLU A 88 -9.02 3.77 14.82
C GLU A 88 -9.83 3.12 15.95
N TYR A 89 -9.59 1.82 16.21
CA TYR A 89 -10.42 1.00 17.09
C TYR A 89 -9.85 0.81 18.52
N LYS A 90 -8.66 1.35 18.81
CA LYS A 90 -7.99 1.28 20.13
C LYS A 90 -7.69 -0.14 20.61
N ILE A 91 -7.47 -1.06 19.67
CA ILE A 91 -7.11 -2.47 19.88
C ILE A 91 -5.61 -2.68 19.67
N ASP A 92 -5.06 -3.75 20.25
CA ASP A 92 -3.70 -4.23 19.96
C ASP A 92 -3.75 -5.29 18.84
N LEU A 93 -2.94 -5.10 17.80
CA LEU A 93 -2.77 -6.08 16.72
C LEU A 93 -1.26 -6.38 16.49
N SER A 94 -0.39 -6.02 17.43
CA SER A 94 1.06 -6.24 17.36
C SER A 94 1.43 -7.71 17.16
N ALA A 95 0.67 -8.64 17.77
CA ALA A 95 0.81 -10.07 17.57
C ALA A 95 0.52 -10.51 16.12
N TRP A 96 -0.37 -9.82 15.39
CA TRP A 96 -0.63 -10.10 13.97
C TRP A 96 0.63 -9.86 13.14
N MET A 97 1.38 -8.79 13.44
CA MET A 97 2.66 -8.51 12.79
C MET A 97 3.74 -9.52 13.18
N LYS A 98 3.72 -10.08 14.41
CA LYS A 98 4.63 -11.18 14.80
C LYS A 98 4.32 -12.47 14.02
N GLU A 99 3.05 -12.83 13.84
CA GLU A 99 2.65 -13.96 12.98
C GLU A 99 3.04 -13.71 11.51
N PHE A 100 2.74 -12.52 10.97
CA PHE A 100 3.09 -12.12 9.60
C PHE A 100 4.60 -12.22 9.34
N ASP A 101 5.43 -11.66 10.22
CA ASP A 101 6.89 -11.65 10.05
C ASP A 101 7.47 -13.06 10.15
N LYS A 102 6.97 -13.91 11.06
CA LYS A 102 7.33 -15.35 11.11
C LYS A 102 7.03 -16.04 9.77
N VAL A 103 5.80 -15.91 9.26
CA VAL A 103 5.35 -16.56 8.01
C VAL A 103 6.14 -16.06 6.79
N CYS A 104 6.57 -14.80 6.79
CA CYS A 104 7.46 -14.26 5.76
C CYS A 104 8.87 -14.86 5.83
N VAL A 105 9.50 -14.89 7.01
CA VAL A 105 10.86 -15.43 7.20
C VAL A 105 10.94 -16.91 6.83
N PHE A 106 9.92 -17.72 7.16
CA PHE A 106 9.88 -19.13 6.77
C PHE A 106 9.88 -19.36 5.24
N LYS A 107 9.58 -18.35 4.43
CA LYS A 107 9.61 -18.44 2.95
C LYS A 107 10.93 -17.98 2.32
N GLU A 108 11.81 -17.36 3.10
CA GLU A 108 13.18 -17.02 2.67
C GLU A 108 14.18 -18.17 2.97
N GLY A 109 13.81 -19.13 3.81
CA GLY A 109 14.67 -20.25 4.24
C GLY A 109 14.72 -21.50 3.35
N VAL A 110 14.13 -21.49 2.15
CA VAL A 110 14.11 -22.64 1.22
C VAL A 110 14.62 -22.20 -0.16
N GLY A 111 15.92 -21.91 -0.26
CA GLY A 111 16.47 -21.31 -1.49
C GLY A 111 17.98 -21.24 -1.66
N GLU A 112 18.80 -21.92 -0.86
CA GLU A 112 20.28 -21.87 -0.98
C GLU A 112 20.97 -23.25 -1.02
N GLU A 113 21.23 -23.71 -2.25
CA GLU A 113 22.29 -24.64 -2.66
C GLU A 113 22.73 -24.20 -4.09
N LYS A 114 23.94 -24.36 -4.70
CA LYS A 114 25.28 -24.94 -4.41
C LYS A 114 26.33 -24.07 -5.15
N ASN A 115 27.65 -24.15 -4.92
CA ASN A 115 28.49 -24.92 -3.99
C ASN A 115 29.80 -24.15 -3.74
N GLN A 116 30.49 -24.40 -2.61
CA GLN A 116 31.96 -24.53 -2.62
C GLN A 116 32.48 -25.20 -1.34
N GLU A 117 33.31 -26.23 -1.51
CA GLU A 117 34.00 -26.95 -0.43
C GLU A 117 35.43 -26.45 -0.28
N THR A 118 35.94 -26.36 0.95
CA THR A 118 37.20 -27.02 1.38
C THR A 118 37.40 -26.86 2.91
N ASN A 119 37.14 -27.95 3.66
CA ASN A 119 37.87 -28.50 4.83
C ASN A 119 38.47 -27.59 5.96
N PRO A 120 38.85 -28.13 7.15
CA PRO A 120 38.19 -27.64 8.38
C PRO A 120 39.13 -27.26 9.54
N GLU A 121 38.66 -26.41 10.45
CA GLU A 121 39.16 -26.41 11.84
C GLU A 121 38.10 -25.90 12.83
N GLU A 122 38.29 -26.23 14.11
CA GLU A 122 37.34 -25.90 15.18
C GLU A 122 37.41 -24.42 15.61
N THR A 123 36.28 -23.85 16.01
CA THR A 123 36.13 -23.30 17.38
C THR A 123 34.69 -22.88 17.66
N ALA A 124 34.20 -23.19 18.87
CA ALA A 124 32.82 -22.90 19.25
C ALA A 124 32.53 -21.40 19.45
N LYS A 125 31.37 -20.95 18.97
CA LYS A 125 30.64 -19.78 19.51
C LYS A 125 29.12 -20.04 19.44
N LYS A 126 28.40 -19.34 20.33
CA LYS A 126 26.99 -19.59 20.68
C LYS A 126 26.03 -19.09 19.58
N PRO A 127 24.85 -19.71 19.40
CA PRO A 127 23.83 -19.17 18.51
C PRO A 127 23.38 -17.78 18.97
N LEU A 128 23.43 -16.81 18.05
CA LEU A 128 23.05 -15.43 18.30
C LEU A 128 21.51 -15.32 18.40
N LYS A 129 20.98 -14.97 19.56
CA LYS A 129 19.58 -14.53 19.66
C LYS A 129 19.42 -13.21 18.91
N VAL A 130 18.83 -13.25 17.73
CA VAL A 130 18.33 -12.04 17.04
C VAL A 130 17.01 -11.64 17.68
N GLU A 131 17.10 -10.98 18.82
CA GLU A 131 15.95 -10.33 19.45
C GLU A 131 15.60 -9.08 18.64
N LEU A 132 14.64 -9.22 17.72
CA LEU A 132 14.21 -8.14 16.83
C LEU A 132 13.35 -7.13 17.61
N ASP A 133 14.04 -6.18 18.26
CA ASP A 133 13.49 -5.21 19.19
C ASP A 133 12.36 -4.36 18.57
N TYR A 134 11.10 -4.73 18.86
CA TYR A 134 9.89 -4.10 18.32
C TYR A 134 9.52 -2.80 19.07
N SER A 135 10.50 -1.92 19.28
CA SER A 135 10.41 -0.78 20.21
C SER A 135 10.40 0.60 19.55
N ILE A 136 9.88 0.73 18.33
CA ILE A 136 9.71 2.05 17.67
C ILE A 136 8.29 2.22 17.11
N ASN A 137 7.39 2.76 17.94
CA ASN A 137 6.62 4.00 17.68
C ASN A 137 5.63 4.39 18.81
N GLN A 138 6.08 4.43 20.08
CA GLN A 138 5.40 5.31 21.05
C GLN A 138 5.83 6.76 20.78
N ALA A 139 5.07 7.45 19.92
CA ALA A 139 5.31 8.84 19.56
C ALA A 139 4.87 9.80 20.69
N ASN A 140 5.70 9.89 21.74
CA ASN A 140 5.80 10.98 22.71
C ASN A 140 4.59 11.94 22.85
N THR A 141 3.58 11.54 23.63
CA THR A 141 2.62 12.48 24.24
C THR A 141 3.10 12.98 25.62
N SER A 142 4.42 13.03 25.82
CA SER A 142 5.06 13.53 27.02
C SER A 142 4.95 15.07 27.10
N LEU A 143 3.92 15.53 27.80
CA LEU A 143 3.66 16.93 28.18
C LEU A 143 4.74 17.49 29.11
N SER A 144 5.94 17.71 28.56
CA SER A 144 7.00 18.47 29.23
C SER A 144 6.59 19.94 29.34
N LYS A 145 6.60 20.46 30.57
CA LYS A 145 5.98 21.75 30.90
C LYS A 145 6.79 22.93 30.37
N LYS A 146 6.30 23.61 29.31
CA LYS A 146 6.69 24.99 28.99
C LYS A 146 5.46 25.90 28.94
N SER A 147 5.42 26.90 29.81
CA SER A 147 4.23 27.69 30.15
C SER A 147 3.94 28.81 29.13
N SER A 148 3.28 28.45 28.02
CA SER A 148 2.77 29.46 27.07
C SER A 148 1.48 30.13 27.57
N LYS A 149 1.44 31.48 27.52
CA LYS A 149 0.38 32.32 28.12
C LYS A 149 -0.89 32.46 27.26
N TRP A 150 -1.31 31.42 26.54
CA TRP A 150 -2.42 31.50 25.57
C TRP A 150 -3.82 31.27 26.15
N LYS A 151 -3.94 30.88 27.42
CA LYS A 151 -5.23 30.58 28.09
C LYS A 151 -6.33 31.67 27.98
N PRO A 152 -6.10 32.99 28.00
CA PRO A 152 -7.20 33.96 27.86
C PRO A 152 -7.87 33.93 26.49
N PHE A 153 -7.15 33.59 25.41
CA PHE A 153 -7.71 33.61 24.05
C PHE A 153 -8.77 32.52 23.84
N ILE A 154 -8.63 31.35 24.47
CA ILE A 154 -9.64 30.28 24.40
C ILE A 154 -10.94 30.71 25.09
N LEU A 155 -10.86 31.41 26.23
CA LEU A 155 -12.03 31.92 26.93
C LEU A 155 -12.77 33.00 26.12
N VAL A 156 -12.04 33.96 25.55
CA VAL A 156 -12.63 35.01 24.70
C VAL A 156 -13.30 34.41 23.46
N LEU A 157 -12.64 33.46 22.78
CA LEU A 157 -13.20 32.80 21.60
C LEU A 157 -14.47 32.00 21.94
N GLY A 158 -14.50 31.31 23.09
CA GLY A 158 -15.70 30.61 23.58
C GLY A 158 -16.88 31.55 23.81
N VAL A 159 -16.66 32.72 24.42
CA VAL A 159 -17.72 33.72 24.64
C VAL A 159 -18.25 34.27 23.32
N VAL A 160 -17.38 34.55 22.33
CA VAL A 160 -17.79 35.03 21.00
C VAL A 160 -18.68 34.00 20.29
N VAL A 161 -18.35 32.71 20.34
CA VAL A 161 -19.17 31.64 19.76
C VAL A 161 -20.54 31.54 20.44
N ILE A 162 -20.60 31.66 21.77
CA ILE A 162 -21.87 31.64 22.52
C ILE A 162 -22.76 32.82 22.11
N ILE A 163 -22.21 34.03 21.98
CA ILE A 163 -22.96 35.22 21.53
C ILE A 163 -23.51 34.99 20.11
N LEU A 164 -22.72 34.45 19.20
CA LEU A 164 -23.15 34.10 17.83
C LEU A 164 -24.32 33.10 17.83
N VAL A 165 -24.27 32.07 18.68
CA VAL A 165 -25.36 31.09 18.82
C VAL A 165 -26.64 31.74 19.35
N VAL A 166 -26.54 32.64 20.34
CA VAL A 166 -27.71 33.37 20.87
C VAL A 166 -28.33 34.29 19.79
N VAL A 167 -27.51 35.00 19.01
CA VAL A 167 -28.00 35.84 17.90
C VAL A 167 -28.70 35.00 16.82
N ILE A 168 -28.15 33.84 16.46
CA ILE A 168 -28.78 32.92 15.50
C ILE A 168 -30.12 32.42 16.03
N ILE A 169 -30.20 32.03 17.30
CA ILE A 169 -31.45 31.57 17.93
C ILE A 169 -32.50 32.69 17.91
N GLN A 170 -32.16 33.90 18.38
CA GLN A 170 -33.08 35.05 18.38
C GLN A 170 -33.57 35.40 16.97
N ASN A 171 -32.68 35.44 15.98
CA ASN A 171 -33.05 35.71 14.59
C ASN A 171 -33.94 34.59 13.98
N SER A 172 -33.70 33.33 14.34
CA SER A 172 -34.51 32.19 13.88
C SER A 172 -35.93 32.14 14.46
N SER A 173 -36.20 32.87 15.55
CA SER A 173 -37.51 32.89 16.22
C SER A 173 -38.63 33.52 15.37
N SER A 174 -38.30 34.26 14.30
CA SER A 174 -39.29 34.92 13.43
C SER A 174 -39.85 34.03 12.30
N LEU A 175 -39.42 32.77 12.16
CA LEU A 175 -39.83 31.90 11.06
C LEU A 175 -40.54 30.62 11.54
N LYS A 176 -41.76 30.81 12.04
CA LYS A 176 -42.79 29.77 12.14
C LYS A 176 -44.16 30.36 11.81
N GLU A 177 -44.56 30.27 10.54
CA GLU A 177 -45.81 29.63 10.10
C GLU A 177 -45.96 29.75 8.57
N GLU A 178 -46.15 28.62 7.90
CA GLU A 178 -47.19 28.46 6.87
C GLU A 178 -47.45 26.95 6.67
N ARG A 179 -48.61 26.63 6.09
CA ARG A 179 -49.02 25.32 5.56
C ARG A 179 -48.26 25.05 4.25
N GLY A 180 -48.26 23.85 3.66
CA GLY A 180 -49.07 22.66 3.94
C GLY A 180 -50.02 22.38 2.77
N GLN A 181 -49.71 21.34 2.00
CA GLN A 181 -50.38 20.90 0.75
C GLN A 181 -50.20 21.81 -0.48
N GLU A 182 -49.51 21.29 -1.51
CA GLU A 182 -50.16 21.06 -2.81
C GLU A 182 -49.55 19.80 -3.48
N SER A 183 -50.20 19.27 -4.52
CA SER A 183 -49.90 18.00 -5.18
C SER A 183 -49.13 18.15 -6.50
N ALA A 184 -48.81 17.02 -7.12
CA ALA A 184 -47.95 16.89 -8.29
C ALA A 184 -48.51 17.48 -9.59
N ILE A 185 -47.60 17.80 -10.53
CA ILE A 185 -47.81 17.67 -11.99
C ILE A 185 -46.49 17.31 -12.68
N LYS A 186 -46.56 16.53 -13.79
CA LYS A 186 -45.44 16.18 -14.66
C LYS A 186 -45.45 17.06 -15.94
N SER A 187 -44.30 17.61 -16.33
CA SER A 187 -43.82 17.65 -17.74
C SER A 187 -42.44 18.34 -17.83
N GLY A 188 -41.64 18.17 -18.90
CA GLY A 188 -41.83 17.18 -19.97
C GLY A 188 -41.43 17.54 -21.41
N THR A 189 -40.52 18.49 -21.68
CA THR A 189 -39.94 18.75 -23.03
C THR A 189 -38.48 19.25 -22.83
N LYS A 190 -37.39 18.83 -23.49
CA LYS A 190 -37.05 18.13 -24.76
C LYS A 190 -36.63 19.06 -25.92
N LYS A 191 -35.30 19.18 -26.07
CA LYS A 191 -34.49 19.31 -27.31
C LYS A 191 -34.23 20.66 -28.03
N ASN A 192 -32.97 20.74 -28.52
CA ASN A 192 -32.46 21.32 -29.78
C ASN A 192 -32.40 22.85 -29.99
N SER A 193 -31.17 23.37 -30.09
CA SER A 193 -30.48 23.76 -31.35
C SER A 193 -28.95 23.78 -31.06
N PHE A 194 -27.98 23.41 -31.91
CA PHE A 194 -27.62 23.83 -33.28
C PHE A 194 -27.40 25.36 -33.42
N ASN A 195 -26.42 25.89 -34.16
CA ASN A 195 -25.06 25.46 -34.57
C ASN A 195 -24.52 26.59 -35.47
N GLU A 196 -23.38 27.20 -35.16
CA GLU A 196 -22.67 28.14 -36.06
C GLU A 196 -21.18 28.10 -35.62
N ALA A 197 -20.16 27.66 -36.36
CA ALA A 197 -19.84 27.63 -37.80
C ALA A 197 -19.11 28.89 -38.31
N ASN A 198 -17.77 28.85 -38.26
CA ASN A 198 -16.79 29.14 -39.34
C ASN A 198 -15.39 29.35 -38.70
N LEU A 199 -14.26 28.85 -39.21
CA LEU A 199 -13.60 29.04 -40.53
C LEU A 199 -13.12 30.50 -40.73
N THR A 200 -11.92 30.80 -41.25
CA THR A 200 -11.03 29.98 -42.11
C THR A 200 -9.52 30.28 -41.92
N GLU A 201 -8.68 29.36 -42.46
CA GLU A 201 -7.24 29.31 -42.88
C GLU A 201 -6.24 30.50 -42.60
N GLU A 202 -4.90 30.39 -42.66
CA GLU A 202 -3.91 29.71 -43.55
C GLU A 202 -2.55 29.48 -42.80
N ASN A 203 -1.51 28.72 -43.22
CA ASN A 203 -1.31 27.66 -44.24
C ASN A 203 -0.06 26.77 -43.92
N LYS A 204 1.10 26.95 -44.59
CA LYS A 204 2.28 26.04 -44.66
C LYS A 204 3.47 26.75 -45.40
N PRO A 205 4.64 26.13 -45.75
CA PRO A 205 5.44 25.04 -45.14
C PRO A 205 6.98 25.36 -44.99
N GLU A 206 7.74 24.41 -44.41
CA GLU A 206 9.15 23.95 -44.65
C GLU A 206 10.18 24.72 -45.53
N PRO A 207 11.54 24.60 -45.29
CA PRO A 207 12.24 23.31 -45.21
C PRO A 207 13.50 23.17 -44.28
N MET A 208 14.08 21.96 -44.27
CA MET A 208 15.39 21.61 -43.68
C MET A 208 16.59 22.24 -44.43
N PRO A 209 17.78 22.25 -43.81
CA PRO A 209 18.83 21.37 -44.35
C PRO A 209 19.61 20.55 -43.30
N LYS A 210 20.42 19.59 -43.76
CA LYS A 210 21.33 18.75 -42.95
C LYS A 210 22.53 18.31 -43.80
N PRO A 211 23.77 18.47 -43.31
CA PRO A 211 24.84 17.49 -43.61
C PRO A 211 25.40 16.81 -42.34
N LYS A 212 26.41 15.95 -42.53
CA LYS A 212 27.08 15.14 -41.49
C LYS A 212 28.55 15.60 -41.33
N GLU A 213 29.19 15.40 -40.18
CA GLU A 213 30.25 14.37 -39.98
C GLU A 213 30.84 14.31 -38.55
N LYS A 214 31.94 13.57 -38.35
CA LYS A 214 32.53 13.04 -37.09
C LYS A 214 34.08 13.10 -37.23
N PRO A 215 34.95 12.63 -36.29
CA PRO A 215 34.81 12.32 -34.85
C PRO A 215 35.98 12.84 -33.94
N LYS A 216 35.84 12.70 -32.60
CA LYS A 216 36.84 12.31 -31.55
C LYS A 216 36.12 12.40 -30.18
N GLU A 217 36.17 11.47 -29.22
CA GLU A 217 37.25 10.68 -28.58
C GLU A 217 38.04 11.52 -27.55
N HIS A 218 38.21 11.17 -26.26
CA HIS A 218 37.71 10.10 -25.36
C HIS A 218 37.36 10.77 -23.97
N ASP A 219 36.65 10.19 -23.00
CA ASP A 219 36.91 8.99 -22.15
C ASP A 219 35.57 8.36 -21.69
N LYS A 220 35.38 7.03 -21.61
CA LYS A 220 36.05 5.98 -20.81
C LYS A 220 35.64 5.90 -19.32
N GLN A 221 34.44 5.40 -19.08
CA GLN A 221 34.22 4.39 -18.03
C GLN A 221 33.50 3.19 -18.64
N GLY A 222 33.88 1.98 -18.24
CA GLY A 222 33.59 0.76 -18.99
C GLY A 222 32.10 0.37 -19.01
N LYS A 223 31.54 0.25 -20.21
CA LYS A 223 30.39 -0.64 -20.46
C LYS A 223 30.94 -1.96 -20.99
N GLU A 224 30.79 -3.03 -20.23
CA GLU A 224 30.86 -4.36 -20.84
C GLU A 224 29.70 -4.48 -21.84
N ALA A 225 30.01 -4.92 -23.06
CA ALA A 225 29.00 -5.17 -24.07
C ALA A 225 28.29 -6.49 -23.73
N ILE A 226 27.25 -6.40 -22.88
CA ILE A 226 26.31 -7.50 -22.66
C ILE A 226 25.83 -7.96 -24.03
N LYS A 227 26.06 -9.24 -24.36
CA LYS A 227 25.44 -9.87 -25.53
C LYS A 227 23.95 -10.00 -25.22
N GLU A 228 23.15 -9.06 -25.73
CA GLU A 228 21.70 -9.07 -25.52
C GLU A 228 21.10 -10.31 -26.20
N ASP A 229 20.64 -11.26 -25.38
CA ASP A 229 19.85 -12.40 -25.84
C ASP A 229 18.42 -11.91 -26.14
N PRO A 230 17.86 -12.14 -27.34
CA PRO A 230 16.49 -11.76 -27.68
C PRO A 230 15.42 -12.40 -26.76
N ASN A 231 15.73 -13.57 -26.19
CA ASN A 231 14.91 -14.25 -25.20
C ASN A 231 15.22 -13.84 -23.75
N THR A 232 15.92 -12.71 -23.53
CA THR A 232 16.09 -12.10 -22.21
C THR A 232 15.46 -10.72 -22.13
N ILE A 233 14.76 -10.45 -21.02
CA ILE A 233 14.33 -9.12 -20.61
C ILE A 233 15.26 -8.66 -19.47
N TYR A 234 16.01 -7.59 -19.69
CA TYR A 234 16.82 -6.96 -18.65
C TYR A 234 15.99 -5.91 -17.92
N ILE A 235 15.72 -6.17 -16.65
CA ILE A 235 15.02 -5.26 -15.73
C ILE A 235 16.09 -4.48 -14.95
N ILE A 236 16.07 -3.15 -15.03
CA ILE A 236 17.10 -2.27 -14.45
C ILE A 236 16.41 -1.32 -13.46
N PRO A 237 16.31 -1.68 -12.16
CA PRO A 237 15.67 -0.83 -11.15
C PRO A 237 16.51 0.43 -10.86
N LYS A 238 15.87 1.60 -10.82
CA LYS A 238 16.48 2.84 -10.29
C LYS A 238 16.27 3.00 -8.78
N LYS A 239 15.34 2.22 -8.22
CA LYS A 239 14.96 2.10 -6.79
C LYS A 239 14.44 0.67 -6.56
N ASP A 240 14.49 0.18 -5.32
CA ASP A 240 13.90 -1.12 -4.91
C ASP A 240 12.47 -1.29 -5.45
N ILE A 241 12.26 -2.22 -6.39
CA ILE A 241 11.02 -2.34 -7.16
C ILE A 241 10.35 -3.69 -6.95
N TRP A 242 9.09 -3.69 -6.52
CA TRP A 242 8.26 -4.89 -6.55
C TRP A 242 7.82 -5.21 -7.98
N VAL A 243 8.00 -6.46 -8.39
CA VAL A 243 7.66 -7.00 -9.70
C VAL A 243 6.86 -8.27 -9.55
N GLU A 244 5.80 -8.37 -10.36
CA GLU A 244 5.00 -9.58 -10.60
C GLU A 244 5.23 -9.99 -12.06
N VAL A 245 5.66 -11.24 -12.26
CA VAL A 245 5.81 -11.87 -13.58
C VAL A 245 4.90 -13.09 -13.60
N ILE A 246 3.99 -13.13 -14.56
CA ILE A 246 3.11 -14.28 -14.81
C ILE A 246 3.48 -14.86 -16.16
N ASP A 247 3.90 -16.11 -16.16
CA ASP A 247 4.09 -16.91 -17.37
C ASP A 247 2.71 -17.39 -17.82
N LEU A 248 2.27 -16.97 -19.01
CA LEU A 248 0.94 -17.31 -19.53
C LEU A 248 0.88 -18.74 -20.07
N ASP A 249 2.01 -19.26 -20.52
CA ASP A 249 2.11 -20.55 -21.21
C ASP A 249 2.47 -21.67 -20.21
N GLU A 250 3.32 -21.37 -19.21
CA GLU A 250 3.62 -22.26 -18.09
C GLU A 250 3.50 -21.54 -16.74
N LYS A 251 2.25 -21.37 -16.24
CA LYS A 251 1.91 -20.63 -15.01
C LYS A 251 2.76 -20.97 -13.77
N LYS A 252 3.39 -22.15 -13.69
CA LYS A 252 4.31 -22.56 -12.59
C LYS A 252 5.60 -21.72 -12.50
N ASN A 253 6.02 -21.07 -13.59
CA ASN A 253 7.20 -20.19 -13.63
C ASN A 253 6.88 -18.77 -13.14
N SER A 254 5.61 -18.47 -12.84
CA SER A 254 5.18 -17.15 -12.35
C SER A 254 5.77 -16.86 -10.97
N PHE A 255 6.19 -15.62 -10.73
CA PHE A 255 6.74 -15.20 -9.44
C PHE A 255 6.41 -13.75 -9.11
N GLN A 256 6.57 -13.41 -7.82
CA GLN A 256 6.54 -12.03 -7.33
C GLN A 256 7.77 -11.79 -6.46
N LYS A 257 8.55 -10.74 -6.72
CA LYS A 257 9.80 -10.44 -5.98
C LYS A 257 10.10 -8.94 -5.96
N VAL A 258 10.93 -8.50 -5.01
CA VAL A 258 11.52 -7.15 -5.03
C VAL A 258 12.93 -7.21 -5.62
N PHE A 259 13.19 -6.43 -6.67
CA PHE A 259 14.52 -6.29 -7.26
C PHE A 259 15.21 -5.02 -6.75
N LYS A 260 16.42 -5.18 -6.22
CA LYS A 260 17.31 -4.10 -5.73
C LYS A 260 18.53 -3.84 -6.63
N LYS A 261 18.71 -4.71 -7.62
CA LYS A 261 19.79 -4.75 -8.61
C LYS A 261 19.18 -5.13 -9.96
N ASN A 262 19.95 -4.98 -11.03
CA ASN A 262 19.55 -5.44 -12.35
C ASN A 262 19.23 -6.94 -12.32
N TYR A 263 18.20 -7.34 -13.06
CA TYR A 263 17.73 -8.73 -13.14
C TYR A 263 17.50 -9.11 -14.59
N SER A 264 18.14 -10.19 -15.03
CA SER A 264 17.93 -10.82 -16.34
C SER A 264 16.81 -11.84 -16.20
N LEU A 265 15.70 -11.62 -16.90
CA LEU A 265 14.58 -12.55 -16.99
C LEU A 265 14.66 -13.31 -18.31
N GLU A 266 15.08 -14.57 -18.26
CA GLU A 266 14.94 -15.51 -19.38
C GLU A 266 13.45 -15.74 -19.66
N THR A 267 13.03 -15.52 -20.90
CA THR A 267 11.61 -15.62 -21.28
C THR A 267 11.20 -17.01 -21.73
N LYS A 268 12.17 -17.91 -21.99
CA LYS A 268 11.97 -19.27 -22.53
C LYS A 268 11.16 -19.32 -23.83
N ASN A 269 11.06 -18.21 -24.57
CA ASN A 269 10.13 -18.04 -25.70
C ASN A 269 8.64 -18.19 -25.30
N HIS A 270 8.29 -17.96 -24.03
CA HIS A 270 6.92 -17.90 -23.54
C HIS A 270 6.35 -16.47 -23.59
N ARG A 271 5.02 -16.34 -23.54
CA ARG A 271 4.29 -15.08 -23.40
C ARG A 271 4.19 -14.71 -21.92
N LEU A 272 4.64 -13.52 -21.54
CA LEU A 272 4.73 -13.09 -20.14
C LEU A 272 3.92 -11.82 -19.87
N LEU A 273 3.20 -11.79 -18.75
CA LEU A 273 2.64 -10.57 -18.17
C LEU A 273 3.58 -10.05 -17.07
N LEU A 274 4.15 -8.87 -17.26
CA LEU A 274 4.99 -8.20 -16.27
C LEU A 274 4.23 -7.02 -15.64
N ARG A 275 4.33 -6.86 -14.33
CA ARG A 275 3.74 -5.73 -13.59
C ARG A 275 4.71 -5.21 -12.55
N PHE A 276 4.92 -3.90 -12.59
CA PHE A 276 5.93 -3.18 -11.82
C PHE A 276 5.24 -2.18 -10.90
N GLY A 277 5.52 -2.23 -9.60
CA GLY A 277 4.87 -1.39 -8.59
C GLY A 277 4.91 0.11 -8.91
N HIS A 278 6.04 0.58 -9.45
CA HIS A 278 6.27 1.96 -9.89
C HIS A 278 7.15 2.02 -11.16
N GLY A 279 7.16 3.16 -11.84
CA GLY A 279 7.96 3.44 -13.03
C GLY A 279 9.36 4.02 -12.78
N HIS A 280 10.05 3.68 -11.68
CA HIS A 280 11.46 4.03 -11.48
C HIS A 280 12.38 2.89 -11.95
N LEU A 281 12.42 2.63 -13.26
CA LEU A 281 13.20 1.56 -13.89
C LEU A 281 13.50 1.86 -15.36
N SER A 282 14.47 1.14 -15.91
CA SER A 282 14.64 0.94 -17.35
C SER A 282 14.37 -0.53 -17.68
N LEU A 283 13.83 -0.80 -18.87
CA LEU A 283 13.66 -2.15 -19.42
C LEU A 283 14.41 -2.26 -20.75
N LYS A 284 15.10 -3.39 -20.98
CA LYS A 284 15.71 -3.71 -22.29
C LYS A 284 15.30 -5.10 -22.76
N ASN A 285 14.93 -5.20 -24.03
CA ASN A 285 14.72 -6.45 -24.76
C ASN A 285 14.76 -6.17 -26.27
N ASN A 286 15.28 -7.09 -27.10
CA ASN A 286 15.30 -6.97 -28.57
C ASN A 286 15.83 -5.61 -29.08
N HIS A 287 16.93 -5.12 -28.49
CA HIS A 287 17.54 -3.80 -28.74
C HIS A 287 16.63 -2.58 -28.50
N GLN A 288 15.44 -2.75 -27.94
CA GLN A 288 14.58 -1.67 -27.46
C GLN A 288 14.86 -1.37 -25.99
N GLU A 289 15.10 -0.10 -25.68
CA GLU A 289 15.23 0.40 -24.31
C GLU A 289 14.03 1.30 -23.97
N GLN A 290 13.30 0.94 -22.91
CA GLN A 290 12.14 1.68 -22.43
C GLN A 290 12.47 2.24 -21.03
N ASP A 291 12.79 3.52 -20.96
CA ASP A 291 13.18 4.20 -19.73
C ASP A 291 12.01 4.92 -19.06
N TYR A 292 11.90 4.78 -17.74
CA TYR A 292 10.85 5.42 -16.94
C TYR A 292 11.44 6.05 -15.66
N ASN A 293 10.82 7.14 -15.21
CA ASN A 293 11.20 7.81 -13.96
C ASN A 293 9.97 8.42 -13.25
N ASP A 294 8.97 7.59 -12.92
CA ASP A 294 7.76 8.03 -12.22
C ASP A 294 7.25 7.04 -11.16
N SER A 295 6.32 7.49 -10.32
CA SER A 295 5.69 6.67 -9.27
C SER A 295 4.51 5.82 -9.76
N LYS A 296 4.25 5.73 -11.07
CA LYS A 296 3.05 5.05 -11.62
C LYS A 296 3.33 3.56 -11.81
N THR A 297 2.42 2.69 -11.38
CA THR A 297 2.48 1.25 -11.65
C THR A 297 2.46 0.97 -13.16
N ARG A 298 3.50 0.32 -13.69
CA ARG A 298 3.62 -0.04 -15.10
C ARG A 298 3.27 -1.52 -15.32
N ARG A 299 2.74 -1.88 -16.49
CA ARG A 299 2.36 -3.24 -16.88
C ARG A 299 2.73 -3.48 -18.33
N PHE A 300 3.21 -4.67 -18.64
CA PHE A 300 3.64 -5.05 -19.98
C PHE A 300 3.16 -6.44 -20.34
N LEU A 301 2.86 -6.64 -21.61
CA LEU A 301 2.81 -7.96 -22.24
C LEU A 301 4.13 -8.13 -23.01
N TYR A 302 4.85 -9.22 -22.77
CA TYR A 302 5.89 -9.71 -23.65
C TYR A 302 5.33 -10.82 -24.54
N GLU A 303 5.57 -10.70 -25.85
CA GLU A 303 5.38 -11.79 -26.80
C GLU A 303 6.69 -11.94 -27.60
N PRO A 304 7.27 -13.15 -27.77
CA PRO A 304 8.61 -13.31 -28.34
C PRO A 304 8.82 -12.57 -29.67
N ASN A 305 7.82 -12.65 -30.55
CA ASN A 305 7.84 -12.04 -31.89
C ASN A 305 7.64 -10.50 -31.90
N LYS A 306 7.41 -9.86 -30.75
CA LYS A 306 7.10 -8.42 -30.62
C LYS A 306 7.89 -7.69 -29.53
N GLY A 307 8.47 -8.41 -28.56
CA GLY A 307 9.09 -7.81 -27.39
C GLY A 307 8.07 -7.23 -26.40
N LEU A 308 8.49 -6.21 -25.64
CA LEU A 308 7.71 -5.61 -24.54
C LEU A 308 6.72 -4.53 -25.01
N THR A 309 5.42 -4.82 -24.91
CA THR A 309 4.34 -3.86 -25.14
C THR A 309 3.77 -3.34 -23.83
N LEU A 310 3.77 -2.02 -23.60
CA LEU A 310 3.12 -1.38 -22.44
C LEU A 310 1.58 -1.54 -22.55
N ILE A 311 0.94 -2.02 -21.48
CA ILE A 311 -0.51 -2.26 -21.42
C ILE A 311 -1.17 -1.62 -20.18
N ASN A 312 -2.48 -1.46 -20.21
CA ASN A 312 -3.28 -0.89 -19.12
C ASN A 312 -3.79 -1.95 -18.11
N GLU A 313 -4.40 -1.49 -17.02
CA GLU A 313 -4.94 -2.33 -15.93
C GLU A 313 -6.08 -3.27 -16.38
N ALA A 314 -6.89 -2.88 -17.38
CA ALA A 314 -7.97 -3.71 -17.89
C ALA A 314 -7.43 -4.85 -18.77
N GLN A 315 -6.57 -4.53 -19.74
CA GLN A 315 -5.87 -5.51 -20.59
C GLN A 315 -5.09 -6.53 -19.76
N TYR A 316 -4.39 -6.07 -18.71
CA TYR A 316 -3.63 -6.94 -17.82
C TYR A 316 -4.52 -7.93 -17.06
N LYS A 317 -5.70 -7.49 -16.58
CA LYS A 317 -6.69 -8.36 -15.91
C LYS A 317 -7.42 -9.30 -16.85
N GLU A 318 -7.62 -8.89 -18.09
CA GLU A 318 -8.22 -9.71 -19.14
C GLU A 318 -7.29 -10.87 -19.50
N LEU A 319 -6.00 -10.59 -19.69
CA LEU A 319 -4.96 -11.58 -19.98
C LEU A 319 -4.56 -12.45 -18.77
N GLN A 320 -5.04 -12.14 -17.55
CA GLN A 320 -4.80 -12.94 -16.34
C GLN A 320 -5.78 -14.11 -16.13
N ARG A 321 -6.90 -14.14 -16.86
CA ARG A 321 -7.97 -15.14 -16.72
C ARG A 321 -7.54 -16.49 -17.29
#